data_AF-A0A976FNZ7-F1
#
_entry.id   AF-A0A976FNZ7-F1
#
_cell.length_a   1.000
_cell.length_b   1.000
_cell.length_c   1.000
_cell.angle_alpha   90.00
_cell.angle_beta   90.00
_cell.angle_gamma   90.00
#
_symmetry.space_group_name_H-M   'P 1'
#
loop_
_entity.id
_entity.type
_entity.pdbx_description
1 polymer ?
#
loop_
_entity_poly.entity_id
_entity_poly.type
_entity_poly.pdbx_seq_one_letter_code
_entity_poly.pdbx_strand_id
1 'polypeptide(L)'
;MEKVQVYMDKWAKDLEKFPVLQQAQDATGVEKLYLVASGAAVLLLLLLVGFGAGLICNVVGFVYPAYCSFKAVESDDKKDDVQWLTYWVVYACFILVEIFVDFLLYWIPFYYAFKLGFLLWLFMPSTLGASFLFMHFLAPFLKSQESRIDRAMLEAVSNSSSVISDISGVARDIGRDVSKVVASQLVDNATQ
;
A
#
# COMPACT_ATOMS: atom_id res chain seq x y z
N MET A 1 40.12 -12.03 5.50
CA MET A 1 39.85 -10.73 4.84
C MET A 1 39.48 -10.91 3.36
N GLU A 2 40.05 -11.88 2.63
CA GLU A 2 39.70 -12.21 1.24
C GLU A 2 38.20 -12.39 0.97
N LYS A 3 37.49 -13.20 1.78
CA LYS A 3 36.05 -13.42 1.58
C LYS A 3 35.22 -12.14 1.65
N VAL A 4 35.63 -11.17 2.49
CA VAL A 4 34.94 -9.88 2.62
C VAL A 4 35.11 -9.05 1.36
N GLN A 5 36.32 -8.99 0.81
CA GLN A 5 36.59 -8.29 -0.46
C GLN A 5 35.79 -8.89 -1.62
N VAL A 6 35.68 -10.22 -1.70
CA VAL A 6 34.85 -10.90 -2.71
C VAL A 6 33.37 -10.47 -2.61
N TYR A 7 32.83 -10.32 -1.39
CA TYR A 7 31.48 -9.79 -1.23
C TYR A 7 31.41 -8.30 -1.57
N MET A 8 32.37 -7.48 -1.16
CA MET A 8 32.38 -6.05 -1.50
C MET A 8 32.38 -5.83 -3.02
N ASP A 9 33.19 -6.58 -3.76
CA ASP A 9 33.27 -6.50 -5.23
C ASP A 9 31.98 -6.98 -5.90
N LYS A 10 31.37 -8.04 -5.37
CA LYS A 10 30.08 -8.55 -5.86
C LYS A 10 28.98 -7.51 -5.69
N TRP A 11 28.86 -6.93 -4.49
CA TRP A 11 27.86 -5.91 -4.20
C TRP A 11 28.15 -4.62 -4.97
N ALA A 12 29.41 -4.21 -5.10
CA ALA A 12 29.80 -3.07 -5.92
C ALA A 12 29.32 -3.22 -7.38
N LYS A 13 29.49 -4.42 -7.98
CA LYS A 13 28.98 -4.76 -9.31
C LYS A 13 27.44 -4.72 -9.41
N ASP A 14 26.76 -5.24 -8.41
CA ASP A 14 25.28 -5.23 -8.39
C ASP A 14 24.72 -3.81 -8.23
N LEU A 15 25.43 -2.94 -7.50
CA LEU A 15 25.06 -1.55 -7.31
C LEU A 15 25.28 -0.68 -8.56
N GLU A 16 26.06 -1.14 -9.55
CA GLU A 16 26.25 -0.41 -10.82
C GLU A 16 25.00 -0.36 -11.69
N LYS A 17 24.04 -1.26 -11.43
CA LYS A 17 22.77 -1.33 -12.15
C LYS A 17 21.88 -0.11 -11.88
N PHE A 18 22.15 0.67 -10.82
CA PHE A 18 21.34 1.81 -10.43
C PHE A 18 21.99 3.14 -10.87
N PRO A 19 21.41 3.85 -11.86
CA PRO A 19 21.98 5.09 -12.39
C PRO A 19 22.04 6.23 -11.36
N VAL A 20 21.15 6.23 -10.37
CA VAL A 20 21.15 7.17 -9.24
C VAL A 20 22.44 7.07 -8.41
N LEU A 21 22.98 5.87 -8.23
CA LEU A 21 24.21 5.66 -7.45
C LEU A 21 25.46 6.11 -8.21
N GLN A 22 25.43 6.03 -9.55
CA GLN A 22 26.51 6.55 -10.39
C GLN A 22 26.56 8.08 -10.31
N GLN A 23 25.41 8.76 -10.45
CA GLN A 23 25.34 10.22 -10.31
C GLN A 23 25.79 10.69 -8.91
N ALA A 24 25.40 9.96 -7.86
CA ALA A 24 25.81 10.26 -6.49
C ALA A 24 27.32 10.04 -6.28
N GLN A 25 27.91 9.00 -6.88
CA GLN A 25 29.36 8.79 -6.88
C GLN A 25 30.10 9.89 -7.64
N ASP A 26 29.63 10.26 -8.83
CA ASP A 26 30.27 11.30 -9.66
C ASP A 26 30.25 12.67 -8.96
N ALA A 27 29.21 12.94 -8.16
CA ALA A 27 29.09 14.17 -7.38
C ALA A 27 29.90 14.17 -6.07
N THR A 28 30.09 13.00 -5.42
CA THR A 28 30.72 12.91 -4.08
C THR A 28 32.14 12.35 -4.08
N GLY A 29 32.55 11.64 -5.13
CA GLY A 29 33.84 10.98 -5.27
C GLY A 29 34.02 9.73 -4.38
N VAL A 30 32.98 9.29 -3.67
CA VAL A 30 33.02 8.15 -2.75
C VAL A 30 32.49 6.89 -3.44
N GLU A 31 33.08 5.73 -3.16
CA GLU A 31 32.61 4.44 -3.69
C GLU A 31 31.14 4.16 -3.31
N LYS A 32 30.38 3.62 -4.29
CA LYS A 32 28.95 3.30 -4.20
C LYS A 32 28.60 2.48 -2.94
N LEU A 33 29.47 1.54 -2.57
CA LEU A 33 29.25 0.65 -1.44
C LEU A 33 29.23 1.41 -0.11
N TYR A 34 30.16 2.34 0.10
CA TYR A 34 30.21 3.16 1.31
C TYR A 34 29.05 4.17 1.35
N LEU A 35 28.61 4.69 0.21
CA LEU A 35 27.41 5.53 0.13
C LEU A 35 26.15 4.76 0.56
N VAL A 36 25.96 3.54 0.07
CA VAL A 36 24.82 2.70 0.48
C VAL A 36 24.93 2.28 1.95
N ALA A 37 26.12 1.90 2.41
CA ALA A 37 26.33 1.51 3.79
C ALA A 37 26.10 2.66 4.77
N SER A 38 26.58 3.87 4.44
CA SER A 38 26.34 5.07 5.26
C SER A 38 24.87 5.48 5.23
N GLY A 39 24.20 5.43 4.07
CA GLY A 39 22.76 5.65 3.97
C GLY A 39 21.94 4.67 4.81
N ALA A 40 22.28 3.38 4.77
CA ALA A 40 21.66 2.34 5.59
C ALA A 40 21.93 2.55 7.10
N ALA A 41 23.14 2.96 7.47
CA ALA A 41 23.50 3.28 8.86
C ALA A 41 22.76 4.52 9.38
N VAL A 42 22.64 5.58 8.56
CA VAL A 42 21.86 6.78 8.89
C VAL A 42 20.38 6.44 9.00
N LEU A 43 19.84 5.63 8.09
CA LEU A 43 18.46 5.15 8.16
C LEU A 43 18.22 4.35 9.45
N LEU A 44 19.13 3.43 9.78
CA LEU A 44 19.06 2.66 11.03
C LEU A 44 19.10 3.60 12.24
N LEU A 45 20.02 4.58 12.24
CA LEU A 45 20.13 5.57 13.31
C LEU A 45 18.86 6.40 13.45
N LEU A 46 18.27 6.86 12.33
CA LEU A 46 16.98 7.59 12.32
C LEU A 46 15.84 6.74 12.88
N LEU A 47 15.79 5.44 12.56
CA LEU A 47 14.83 4.50 13.13
C LEU A 47 15.03 4.29 14.64
N LEU A 48 16.27 4.34 15.13
CA LEU A 48 16.59 4.22 16.55
C LEU A 48 16.30 5.48 17.35
N VAL A 49 16.55 6.66 16.76
CA VAL A 49 16.26 7.97 17.36
C VAL A 49 14.76 8.29 17.30
N GLY A 50 14.00 7.62 16.43
CA GLY A 50 12.54 7.71 16.34
C GLY A 50 12.02 8.97 15.64
N PHE A 51 12.89 9.93 15.31
CA PHE A 51 12.51 11.15 14.60
C PHE A 51 12.15 10.82 13.14
N GLY A 52 10.88 10.95 12.77
CA GLY A 52 10.39 10.67 11.41
C GLY A 52 10.31 9.18 11.04
N ALA A 53 10.69 8.27 11.94
CA ALA A 53 10.70 6.84 11.71
C ALA A 53 9.30 6.29 11.34
N GLY A 54 8.25 6.75 12.03
CA GLY A 54 6.86 6.41 11.71
C GLY A 54 6.45 6.81 10.30
N LEU A 55 6.84 8.02 9.86
CA LEU A 55 6.56 8.48 8.49
C LEU A 55 7.29 7.62 7.44
N ILE A 56 8.56 7.29 7.67
CA ILE A 56 9.32 6.42 6.75
C ILE A 56 8.65 5.05 6.64
N CYS A 57 8.29 4.43 7.77
CA CYS A 57 7.60 3.14 7.78
C CYS A 57 6.27 3.19 7.02
N ASN A 58 5.49 4.26 7.20
CA ASN A 58 4.21 4.44 6.52
C ASN A 58 4.39 4.67 5.02
N VAL A 59 5.36 5.49 4.63
CA VAL A 59 5.68 5.72 3.21
C VAL A 59 6.14 4.44 2.54
N VAL A 60 7.01 3.64 3.18
CA VAL A 60 7.47 2.36 2.64
C VAL A 60 6.32 1.36 2.56
N GLY A 61 5.48 1.28 3.59
CA GLY A 61 4.28 0.43 3.62
C GLY A 61 3.23 0.83 2.59
N PHE A 62 3.22 2.09 2.15
CA PHE A 62 2.22 2.57 1.20
C PHE A 62 2.72 2.61 -0.25
N VAL A 63 3.88 3.22 -0.50
CA VAL A 63 4.33 3.58 -1.85
C VAL A 63 4.69 2.38 -2.70
N TYR A 64 5.41 1.40 -2.14
CA TYR A 64 5.81 0.22 -2.90
C TYR A 64 4.61 -0.66 -3.28
N PRO A 65 3.71 -1.04 -2.34
CA PRO A 65 2.49 -1.77 -2.67
C PRO A 65 1.53 -0.99 -3.56
N ALA A 66 1.46 0.34 -3.43
CA ALA A 66 0.64 1.17 -4.33
C ALA A 66 1.14 1.13 -5.78
N TYR A 67 2.46 1.20 -5.99
CA TYR A 67 3.03 1.05 -7.33
C TYR A 67 2.79 -0.33 -7.92
N CYS A 68 2.93 -1.39 -7.11
CA CYS A 68 2.64 -2.74 -7.57
C CYS A 68 1.15 -2.96 -7.82
N SER A 69 0.26 -2.36 -7.02
CA SER A 69 -1.19 -2.39 -7.25
C SER A 69 -1.56 -1.68 -8.56
N PHE A 70 -0.93 -0.54 -8.87
CA PHE A 70 -1.10 0.13 -10.15
C PHE A 70 -0.73 -0.78 -11.34
N LYS A 71 0.40 -1.47 -11.25
CA LYS A 71 0.82 -2.44 -12.27
C LYS A 71 -0.11 -3.66 -12.36
N ALA A 72 -0.64 -4.13 -11.23
CA ALA A 72 -1.58 -5.24 -11.20
C ALA A 72 -2.89 -4.88 -11.91
N VAL A 73 -3.41 -3.67 -11.69
CA VAL A 73 -4.63 -3.15 -12.35
C VAL A 73 -4.46 -3.03 -13.86
N GLU A 74 -3.24 -2.80 -14.35
CA GLU A 74 -2.93 -2.77 -15.78
C GLU A 74 -2.74 -4.18 -16.39
N SER A 75 -2.59 -5.21 -15.54
CA SER A 75 -2.40 -6.60 -15.97
C SER A 75 -3.73 -7.37 -16.05
N ASP A 76 -3.82 -8.37 -16.92
CA ASP A 76 -4.98 -9.27 -17.00
C ASP A 76 -4.98 -10.39 -15.94
N ASP A 77 -3.95 -10.49 -15.07
CA ASP A 77 -3.84 -11.58 -14.09
C ASP A 77 -4.59 -11.28 -12.78
N LYS A 78 -5.76 -11.90 -12.63
CA LYS A 78 -6.61 -11.78 -11.43
C LYS A 78 -5.95 -12.23 -10.13
N LYS A 79 -4.85 -13.00 -10.18
CA LYS A 79 -4.15 -13.43 -8.96
C LYS A 79 -3.41 -12.28 -8.28
N ASP A 80 -2.91 -11.34 -9.07
CA ASP A 80 -2.20 -10.17 -8.56
C ASP A 80 -3.19 -9.23 -7.85
N ASP A 81 -4.39 -9.05 -8.40
CA ASP A 81 -5.47 -8.28 -7.77
C ASP A 81 -5.83 -8.80 -6.37
N VAL A 82 -6.01 -10.12 -6.24
CA VAL A 82 -6.37 -10.77 -4.96
C VAL A 82 -5.24 -10.62 -3.94
N GLN A 83 -3.98 -10.71 -4.37
CA GLN A 83 -2.81 -10.55 -3.50
C GLN A 83 -2.74 -9.13 -2.93
N TRP A 84 -2.88 -8.10 -3.77
CA TRP A 84 -2.83 -6.71 -3.32
C TRP A 84 -4.05 -6.34 -2.49
N LEU A 85 -5.25 -6.79 -2.84
CA LEU A 85 -6.44 -6.54 -2.02
C LEU A 85 -6.31 -7.18 -0.63
N THR A 86 -5.79 -8.41 -0.55
CA THR A 86 -5.50 -9.08 0.72
C THR A 86 -4.49 -8.29 1.55
N TYR A 87 -3.42 -7.80 0.91
CA TYR A 87 -2.45 -6.92 1.56
C TYR A 87 -3.11 -5.67 2.14
N TRP A 88 -3.94 -4.97 1.38
CA TRP A 88 -4.62 -3.74 1.82
C TRP A 88 -5.54 -3.97 3.02
N VAL A 89 -6.27 -5.09 3.06
CA VAL A 89 -7.13 -5.43 4.21
C VAL A 89 -6.29 -5.70 5.46
N VAL A 90 -5.20 -6.45 5.33
CA VAL A 90 -4.30 -6.72 6.47
C VAL A 90 -3.59 -5.45 6.93
N TYR A 91 -3.17 -4.60 5.99
CA TYR A 91 -2.53 -3.32 6.29
C TYR A 91 -3.48 -2.36 7.01
N ALA A 92 -4.75 -2.29 6.62
CA ALA A 92 -5.75 -1.49 7.32
C ALA A 92 -5.95 -1.96 8.77
N CYS A 93 -6.05 -3.26 9.00
CA CYS A 93 -6.11 -3.80 10.37
C CYS A 93 -4.82 -3.55 11.15
N PHE A 94 -3.67 -3.63 10.49
CA PHE A 94 -2.38 -3.33 11.10
C PHE A 94 -2.33 -1.87 11.57
N ILE A 95 -2.75 -0.89 10.76
CA ILE A 95 -2.79 0.52 11.15
C ILE A 95 -3.66 0.73 12.40
N LEU A 96 -4.81 0.06 12.48
CA LEU A 96 -5.68 0.17 13.65
C LEU A 96 -4.98 -0.33 14.92
N VAL A 97 -4.28 -1.47 14.84
CA VAL A 97 -3.49 -2.01 15.96
C VAL A 97 -2.28 -1.14 16.27
N GLU A 98 -1.62 -0.64 15.23
CA GLU A 98 -0.44 0.21 15.28
C GLU A 98 -0.68 1.45 16.14
N ILE A 99 -1.84 2.09 16.06
CA ILE A 99 -2.17 3.25 16.91
C ILE A 99 -2.05 2.90 18.40
N PHE A 100 -2.51 1.72 18.82
CA PHE A 100 -2.40 1.26 20.20
C PHE A 100 -0.98 0.82 20.56
N VAL A 101 -0.30 0.15 19.64
CA VAL A 101 1.06 -0.34 19.84
C VAL A 101 2.07 0.80 19.89
N ASP A 102 1.94 1.82 19.04
CA ASP A 102 2.73 3.05 19.07
C ASP A 102 2.54 3.73 20.42
N PHE A 103 1.30 3.89 20.89
CA PHE A 103 1.02 4.48 22.21
C PHE A 103 1.67 3.71 23.37
N LEU A 104 1.75 2.39 23.29
CA LEU A 104 2.31 1.56 24.36
C LEU A 104 3.84 1.40 24.27
N LEU A 105 4.40 1.38 23.06
CA LEU A 105 5.79 1.01 22.79
C LEU A 105 6.67 2.17 22.29
N TYR A 106 6.15 3.41 22.17
CA TYR A 106 6.95 4.56 21.70
C TYR A 106 8.24 4.80 22.50
N TRP A 107 8.25 4.44 23.77
CA TRP A 107 9.39 4.59 24.68
C TRP A 107 10.46 3.49 24.56
N ILE A 108 10.19 2.38 23.84
CA ILE A 108 11.13 1.27 23.70
C ILE A 108 12.08 1.57 22.53
N PRO A 109 13.40 1.72 22.77
CA PRO A 109 14.37 1.82 21.69
C PRO A 109 14.34 0.54 20.85
N PHE A 110 14.50 0.64 19.51
CA PHE A 110 14.34 -0.43 18.50
C PHE A 110 12.91 -0.77 18.03
N TYR A 111 11.86 -0.20 18.62
CA TYR A 111 10.48 -0.47 18.20
C TYR A 111 10.23 -0.22 16.70
N TYR A 112 10.65 0.94 16.18
CA TYR A 112 10.45 1.29 14.78
C TYR A 112 11.23 0.40 13.80
N ALA A 113 12.37 -0.15 14.20
CA ALA A 113 13.13 -1.10 13.39
C ALA A 113 12.39 -2.44 13.26
N PHE A 114 11.81 -2.94 14.36
CA PHE A 114 10.97 -4.13 14.33
C PHE A 114 9.69 -3.89 13.52
N LYS A 115 9.06 -2.72 13.69
CA LYS A 115 7.89 -2.29 12.91
C LYS A 115 8.18 -2.30 11.40
N LEU A 116 9.29 -1.71 10.98
CA LEU A 116 9.71 -1.72 9.59
C LEU A 116 9.95 -3.16 9.10
N GLY A 117 10.63 -4.00 9.88
CA GLY A 117 10.84 -5.41 9.55
C GLY A 117 9.53 -6.19 9.39
N PHE A 118 8.55 -5.93 10.25
CA PHE A 118 7.23 -6.53 10.17
C PHE A 118 6.48 -6.08 8.91
N LEU A 119 6.50 -4.78 8.58
CA LEU A 119 5.94 -4.22 7.35
C LEU A 119 6.59 -4.83 6.10
N LEU A 120 7.92 -4.94 6.08
CA LEU A 120 8.68 -5.60 5.00
C LEU A 120 8.23 -7.04 4.80
N TRP A 121 8.04 -7.79 5.88
CA TRP A 121 7.55 -9.17 5.81
C TRP A 121 6.11 -9.26 5.29
N LEU A 122 5.30 -8.24 5.54
CA LEU A 122 3.89 -8.18 5.18
C LEU A 122 3.67 -8.01 3.66
N PHE A 123 4.44 -7.14 3.00
CA PHE A 123 4.31 -6.92 1.55
C PHE A 123 5.16 -7.86 0.69
N MET A 124 6.15 -8.54 1.27
CA MET A 124 7.05 -9.40 0.51
C MET A 124 6.29 -10.59 -0.10
N PRO A 125 6.20 -10.70 -1.44
CA PRO A 125 5.37 -11.72 -2.10
C PRO A 125 5.92 -13.14 -1.91
N SER A 126 7.22 -13.31 -1.66
CA SER A 126 7.83 -14.62 -1.41
C SER A 126 7.48 -15.23 -0.05
N THR A 127 7.09 -14.44 0.95
CA THR A 127 6.79 -14.94 2.31
C THR A 127 5.30 -15.11 2.57
N LEU A 128 4.42 -14.62 1.68
CA LEU A 128 2.95 -14.69 1.82
C LEU A 128 2.44 -14.26 3.21
N GLY A 129 3.15 -13.33 3.87
CA GLY A 129 2.90 -12.96 5.26
C GLY A 129 1.51 -12.34 5.47
N ALA A 130 1.09 -11.48 4.53
CA ALA A 130 -0.27 -10.95 4.49
C ALA A 130 -1.32 -12.07 4.41
N SER A 131 -1.15 -13.03 3.50
CA SER A 131 -2.08 -14.13 3.30
C SER A 131 -2.18 -15.04 4.53
N PHE A 132 -1.07 -15.24 5.25
CA PHE A 132 -1.07 -15.99 6.51
C PHE A 132 -1.89 -15.27 7.60
N LEU A 133 -1.64 -13.98 7.83
CA LEU A 133 -2.42 -13.20 8.80
C LEU A 133 -3.90 -13.14 8.42
N PHE A 134 -4.18 -12.96 7.13
CA PHE A 134 -5.53 -12.92 6.61
C PHE A 134 -6.26 -14.23 6.89
N MET A 135 -5.70 -15.37 6.50
CA MET A 135 -6.37 -16.66 6.64
C MET A 135 -6.51 -17.12 8.09
N HIS A 136 -5.53 -16.83 8.95
CA HIS A 136 -5.48 -17.37 10.30
C HIS A 136 -6.19 -16.50 11.35
N PHE A 137 -6.12 -15.16 11.20
CA PHE A 137 -6.66 -14.23 12.20
C PHE A 137 -7.79 -13.36 11.65
N LEU A 138 -7.57 -12.76 10.48
CA LEU A 138 -8.47 -11.72 9.97
C LEU A 138 -9.76 -12.28 9.39
N ALA A 139 -9.70 -13.31 8.54
CA ALA A 139 -10.84 -13.97 7.91
C ALA A 139 -11.87 -14.52 8.93
N PRO A 140 -11.48 -15.26 9.99
CA PRO A 140 -12.45 -15.72 10.98
C PRO A 140 -13.06 -14.56 11.80
N PHE A 141 -12.29 -13.51 12.07
CA PHE A 141 -12.79 -12.33 12.77
C PHE A 141 -13.79 -11.53 11.91
N LEU A 142 -13.43 -11.22 10.66
CA LEU A 142 -14.29 -10.52 9.71
C LEU A 142 -15.59 -11.30 9.47
N LYS A 143 -15.51 -12.60 9.21
CA LYS A 143 -16.69 -13.44 8.96
C LYS A 143 -17.64 -13.52 10.17
N SER A 144 -17.09 -13.50 11.38
CA SER A 144 -17.89 -13.45 12.61
C SER A 144 -18.61 -12.11 12.79
N GLN A 145 -17.99 -11.02 12.36
CA GLN A 145 -18.52 -9.66 12.50
C GLN A 145 -19.24 -9.13 11.26
N GLU A 146 -19.22 -9.85 10.13
CA GLU A 146 -19.77 -9.47 8.83
C GLU A 146 -21.20 -8.95 8.96
N SER A 147 -22.08 -9.71 9.59
CA SER A 147 -23.48 -9.30 9.79
C SER A 147 -23.65 -8.01 10.61
N ARG A 148 -22.72 -7.69 11.51
CA ARG A 148 -22.74 -6.44 12.30
C ARG A 148 -22.20 -5.28 11.49
N ILE A 149 -21.14 -5.51 10.70
CA ILE A 149 -20.55 -4.52 9.80
C ILE A 149 -21.57 -4.13 8.72
N ASP A 150 -22.24 -5.11 8.10
CA ASP A 150 -23.27 -4.87 7.09
C ASP A 150 -24.43 -4.06 7.65
N ARG A 151 -24.93 -4.42 8.84
CA ARG A 151 -25.99 -3.65 9.51
C ARG A 151 -25.55 -2.23 9.83
N ALA A 152 -24.34 -2.05 10.38
CA ALA A 152 -23.82 -0.72 10.69
C ALA A 152 -23.61 0.14 9.42
N MET A 153 -23.17 -0.47 8.31
CA MET A 153 -23.04 0.22 7.02
C MET A 153 -24.42 0.59 6.46
N LEU A 154 -25.40 -0.32 6.50
CA LEU A 154 -26.77 -0.05 6.08
C LEU A 154 -27.44 1.04 6.94
N GLU A 155 -27.19 1.06 8.24
CA GLU A 155 -27.64 2.11 9.15
C GLU A 155 -26.94 3.45 8.89
N ALA A 156 -25.63 3.49 8.67
CA ALA A 156 -24.90 4.71 8.33
C ALA A 156 -25.36 5.31 6.98
N VAL A 157 -25.62 4.45 6.00
CA VAL A 157 -26.14 4.81 4.68
C VAL A 157 -27.57 5.33 4.82
N SER A 158 -28.46 4.60 5.50
CA SER A 158 -29.87 5.01 5.68
C SER A 158 -30.07 6.23 6.57
N ASN A 159 -29.24 6.45 7.59
CA ASN A 159 -29.24 7.67 8.42
C ASN A 159 -28.69 8.89 7.66
N SER A 160 -27.97 8.68 6.55
CA SER A 160 -27.51 9.73 5.61
C SER A 160 -28.47 9.89 4.42
N SER A 161 -29.78 9.80 4.69
CA SER A 161 -30.86 9.68 3.69
C SER A 161 -30.88 10.81 2.64
N SER A 162 -30.33 11.98 2.96
CA SER A 162 -30.16 13.09 2.02
C SER A 162 -29.18 12.77 0.88
N VAL A 163 -28.06 12.10 1.16
CA VAL A 163 -27.04 11.78 0.16
C VAL A 163 -27.54 10.71 -0.83
N ILE A 164 -28.31 9.73 -0.34
CA ILE A 164 -28.93 8.69 -1.19
C ILE A 164 -30.02 9.28 -2.07
N SER A 165 -30.82 10.20 -1.52
CA SER A 165 -31.81 10.97 -2.30
C SER A 165 -31.12 11.70 -3.46
N ASP A 166 -29.98 12.35 -3.21
CA ASP A 166 -29.24 13.09 -4.23
C ASP A 166 -28.63 12.18 -5.30
N ILE A 167 -28.00 11.07 -4.91
CA ILE A 167 -27.42 10.09 -5.86
C ILE A 167 -28.52 9.43 -6.71
N SER A 168 -29.64 9.04 -6.10
CA SER A 168 -30.77 8.45 -6.82
C SER A 168 -31.49 9.46 -7.71
N GLY A 169 -31.49 10.75 -7.35
CA GLY A 169 -31.96 11.86 -8.17
C GLY A 169 -31.09 12.04 -9.41
N VAL A 170 -29.78 12.17 -9.23
CA VAL A 170 -28.80 12.33 -10.33
C VAL A 170 -28.85 11.14 -11.29
N ALA A 171 -28.90 9.90 -10.79
CA ALA A 171 -29.00 8.72 -11.63
C ALA A 171 -30.30 8.70 -12.48
N ARG A 172 -31.41 9.15 -11.90
CA ARG A 172 -32.71 9.22 -12.59
C ARG A 172 -32.74 10.32 -13.65
N ASP A 173 -32.06 11.44 -13.41
CA ASP A 173 -31.96 12.55 -14.37
C ASP A 173 -31.05 12.21 -15.54
N ILE A 174 -29.90 11.58 -15.29
CA ILE A 174 -29.02 11.05 -16.34
C ILE A 174 -29.78 10.05 -17.23
N GLY A 175 -30.56 9.14 -16.64
CA GLY A 175 -31.36 8.18 -17.40
C GLY A 175 -32.41 8.84 -18.31
N ARG A 176 -33.05 9.93 -17.86
CA ARG A 176 -34.00 10.69 -18.70
C ARG A 176 -33.32 11.43 -19.83
N ASP A 177 -32.17 12.05 -19.58
CA ASP A 177 -31.48 12.83 -20.60
C ASP A 177 -30.91 11.91 -21.69
N VAL A 178 -30.34 10.77 -21.31
CA VAL A 178 -29.95 9.73 -22.27
C VAL A 178 -31.16 9.23 -23.07
N SER A 179 -32.29 8.96 -22.39
CA SER A 179 -33.53 8.54 -23.07
C SER A 179 -34.03 9.58 -24.08
N LYS A 180 -33.99 10.87 -23.75
CA LYS A 180 -34.43 11.94 -24.66
C LYS A 180 -33.51 12.09 -25.86
N VAL A 181 -32.19 12.02 -25.64
CA VAL A 181 -31.20 12.10 -26.72
C VAL A 181 -31.33 10.91 -27.67
N VAL A 182 -31.53 9.70 -27.14
CA VAL A 182 -31.78 8.52 -27.98
C VAL A 182 -33.09 8.67 -28.75
N ALA A 183 -34.15 9.16 -28.11
CA ALA A 183 -35.43 9.39 -28.79
C ALA A 183 -35.33 10.45 -29.90
N SER A 184 -34.60 11.56 -29.67
CA SER A 184 -34.41 12.59 -30.69
C SER A 184 -33.59 12.07 -31.87
N GLN A 185 -32.52 11.32 -31.61
CA GLN A 185 -31.69 10.70 -32.65
C GLN A 185 -32.49 9.72 -33.51
N LEU A 186 -33.39 8.93 -32.91
CA LEU A 186 -34.26 8.01 -33.66
C LEU A 186 -35.30 8.74 -34.51
N VAL A 187 -35.84 9.87 -34.05
CA VAL A 187 -36.80 10.69 -34.80
C VAL A 187 -36.13 11.40 -35.97
N ASP A 188 -34.95 11.99 -35.74
CA ASP A 188 -34.18 12.68 -36.77
C ASP A 188 -33.73 11.71 -37.88
N ASN A 189 -33.34 10.49 -37.50
CA ASN A 189 -32.95 9.45 -38.46
C ASN A 189 -34.13 8.82 -39.22
N ALA A 190 -35.36 8.99 -38.73
CA ALA A 190 -36.58 8.51 -39.40
C ALA A 190 -37.22 9.58 -40.32
N THR A 191 -36.77 10.83 -40.24
CA THR A 191 -37.25 11.96 -41.06
C THR A 191 -36.31 12.35 -42.20
N GLN A 192 -35.17 11.64 -42.34
CA GLN A 192 -34.21 11.75 -43.42
C GLN A 192 -34.40 10.62 -44.44
#